data_AF-A0A3C0TDT1-F1
#
_entry.id   AF-A0A3C0TDT1-F1
#
_cell.length_a   1.000
_cell.length_b   1.000
_cell.length_c   1.000
_cell.angle_alpha   90.00
_cell.angle_beta   90.00
_cell.angle_gamma   90.00
#
_symmetry.space_group_name_H-M   'P 1'
#
loop_
_entity.id
_entity.type
_entity.pdbx_description
1 polymer ?
#
loop_
_entity_poly.entity_id
_entity_poly.type
_entity_poly.pdbx_seq_one_letter_code
_entity_poly.pdbx_strand_id
1 'polypeptide(L)'
;MNKRPHIVIFNPDQWRGDVMGHLGNPAAQTPNLDRLVETDAVSFRNAFVQATVCTPSRCSFMTGWYPHVRGHRTMHYMLRDADNEPNLLRVLKDNGYFVWWGGKNDLVAGQDGYENHCNLAFHPSDEDCQRWGMTPATGSHGGDLGWRGPPDGDNFFSFFKGRLDSGSDAVYFDRDWAMIYGALDFIDSYDGDAPLC
;
A
#
# COMPACT_ATOMS: atom_id res chain seq x y z
N MET A 1 -26.90 -18.42 4.05
CA MET A 1 -26.01 -17.39 4.62
C MET A 1 -25.39 -16.64 3.45
N ASN A 2 -25.46 -15.30 3.42
CA ASN A 2 -24.82 -14.55 2.34
C ASN A 2 -23.31 -14.75 2.39
N LYS A 3 -22.69 -15.05 1.24
CA LYS A 3 -21.23 -15.16 1.12
C LYS A 3 -20.62 -13.82 1.54
N ARG A 4 -19.67 -13.84 2.47
CA ARG A 4 -18.93 -12.65 2.89
C ARG A 4 -18.03 -12.19 1.74
N PRO A 5 -17.94 -10.87 1.46
CA PRO A 5 -17.13 -10.38 0.36
C PRO A 5 -15.64 -10.51 0.66
N HIS A 6 -14.85 -10.70 -0.39
CA HIS A 6 -13.42 -10.41 -0.34
C HIS A 6 -13.23 -8.90 -0.24
N ILE A 7 -12.16 -8.47 0.43
CA ILE A 7 -11.80 -7.08 0.65
C ILE A 7 -10.42 -6.87 0.04
N VAL A 8 -10.21 -5.76 -0.67
CA VAL A 8 -8.90 -5.35 -1.17
C VAL A 8 -8.66 -3.92 -0.69
N ILE A 9 -7.58 -3.72 0.07
CA ILE A 9 -7.21 -2.41 0.60
C ILE A 9 -5.96 -1.92 -0.15
N PHE A 10 -6.15 -0.95 -1.05
CA PHE A 10 -5.04 -0.26 -1.70
C PHE A 10 -4.72 1.04 -0.95
N ASN A 11 -3.61 1.08 -0.21
CA ASN A 11 -3.22 2.22 0.62
C ASN A 11 -1.88 2.84 0.14
N PRO A 12 -1.91 3.71 -0.87
CA PRO A 12 -0.70 4.40 -1.35
C PRO A 12 -0.16 5.40 -0.31
N ASP A 13 1.15 5.63 -0.31
CA ASP A 13 1.79 6.60 0.57
C ASP A 13 1.97 7.96 -0.13
N GLN A 14 1.80 9.05 0.62
CA GLN A 14 1.91 10.43 0.15
C GLN A 14 1.05 10.82 -1.08
N TRP A 15 0.05 10.00 -1.46
CA TRP A 15 -0.85 10.34 -2.57
C TRP A 15 -1.77 11.49 -2.16
N ARG A 16 -1.62 12.63 -2.85
CA ARG A 16 -2.48 13.81 -2.63
C ARG A 16 -3.85 13.61 -3.27
N GLY A 17 -4.91 14.04 -2.56
CA GLY A 17 -6.27 13.96 -3.10
C GLY A 17 -6.52 14.85 -4.32
N ASP A 18 -5.65 15.82 -4.62
CA ASP A 18 -5.80 16.72 -5.77
C ASP A 18 -5.10 16.23 -7.03
N VAL A 19 -4.45 15.06 -7.04
CA VAL A 19 -3.82 14.47 -8.23
C VAL A 19 -4.67 13.36 -8.84
N MET A 20 -5.99 13.60 -8.93
CA MET A 20 -6.98 12.67 -9.46
C MET A 20 -7.78 13.31 -10.60
N GLY A 21 -7.89 12.61 -11.74
CA GLY A 21 -8.60 13.08 -12.92
C GLY A 21 -10.08 13.36 -12.63
N HIS A 22 -10.80 12.38 -12.07
CA HIS A 22 -12.23 12.51 -11.73
C HIS A 22 -12.54 13.58 -10.67
N LEU A 23 -11.54 14.05 -9.90
CA LEU A 23 -11.69 15.18 -8.97
C LEU A 23 -11.42 16.54 -9.62
N GLY A 24 -11.22 16.57 -10.94
CA GLY A 24 -11.13 17.77 -11.75
C GLY A 24 -9.71 18.30 -11.99
N ASN A 25 -8.67 17.51 -11.71
CA ASN A 25 -7.30 17.91 -12.05
C ASN A 25 -7.00 17.60 -13.53
N PRO A 26 -6.83 18.61 -14.41
CA PRO A 26 -6.61 18.39 -15.84
C PRO A 26 -5.23 17.81 -16.18
N ALA A 27 -4.28 17.84 -15.25
CA ALA A 27 -2.94 17.28 -15.42
C ALA A 27 -2.82 15.84 -14.90
N ALA A 28 -3.81 15.34 -14.16
CA ALA A 28 -3.79 13.99 -13.62
C ALA A 28 -4.29 12.98 -14.66
N GLN A 29 -3.51 11.92 -14.89
CA GLN A 29 -3.91 10.79 -15.73
C GLN A 29 -4.11 9.56 -14.84
N THR A 30 -5.37 9.29 -14.45
CA THR A 30 -5.73 8.19 -13.54
C THR A 30 -6.81 7.27 -14.13
N PRO A 31 -6.64 6.79 -15.38
CA PRO A 31 -7.73 6.17 -16.16
C PRO A 31 -8.38 4.97 -15.46
N ASN A 32 -7.62 4.17 -14.70
CA ASN A 32 -8.15 3.02 -13.96
C ASN A 32 -9.07 3.45 -12.82
N LEU A 33 -8.69 4.48 -12.05
CA LEU A 33 -9.49 4.97 -10.93
C LEU A 33 -10.65 5.84 -11.40
N ASP A 34 -10.44 6.63 -12.44
CA ASP A 34 -11.50 7.46 -13.03
C ASP A 34 -12.61 6.57 -13.60
N ARG A 35 -12.25 5.53 -14.36
CA ARG A 35 -13.21 4.53 -14.84
C ARG A 35 -13.92 3.82 -13.68
N LEU A 36 -13.19 3.43 -12.63
CA LEU A 36 -13.79 2.75 -11.48
C LEU A 36 -14.86 3.62 -10.79
N VAL A 37 -14.59 4.92 -10.62
CA VAL A 37 -15.55 5.88 -10.06
C VAL A 37 -16.75 6.11 -11.00
N GLU A 38 -16.52 6.11 -12.31
CA GLU A 38 -17.59 6.24 -13.30
C GLU A 38 -18.54 5.03 -13.33
N THR A 39 -18.03 3.82 -13.07
CA THR A 39 -18.81 2.58 -13.24
C THR A 39 -19.31 1.97 -11.95
N ASP A 40 -18.46 1.81 -10.94
CA ASP A 40 -18.69 0.85 -9.84
C ASP A 40 -18.39 1.39 -8.43
N ALA A 41 -17.76 2.58 -8.31
CA ALA A 41 -17.28 3.10 -7.03
C ALA A 41 -17.88 4.44 -6.62
N VAL A 42 -17.79 4.71 -5.32
CA VAL A 42 -18.11 5.99 -4.71
C VAL A 42 -16.82 6.70 -4.32
N SER A 43 -16.64 7.94 -4.79
CA SER A 43 -15.52 8.80 -4.41
C SER A 43 -15.94 9.83 -3.36
N PHE A 44 -15.13 9.97 -2.30
CA PHE A 44 -15.37 10.93 -1.23
C PHE A 44 -14.45 12.14 -1.40
N ARG A 45 -15.02 13.27 -1.83
CA ARG A 45 -14.27 14.54 -1.99
C ARG A 45 -13.65 15.05 -0.68
N ASN A 46 -14.30 14.77 0.45
CA ASN A 46 -13.92 15.27 1.77
C ASN A 46 -13.58 14.10 2.70
N ALA A 47 -12.43 13.46 2.46
CA ALA A 47 -11.88 12.41 3.31
C ALA A 47 -10.57 12.90 3.96
N PHE A 48 -10.56 13.05 5.28
CA PHE A 48 -9.42 13.62 6.02
C PHE A 48 -8.83 12.59 7.00
N VAL A 49 -7.50 12.47 6.96
CA VAL A 49 -6.72 11.68 7.92
C VAL A 49 -6.65 12.37 9.28
N GLN A 50 -6.48 11.60 10.36
CA GLN A 50 -6.39 12.16 11.71
C GLN A 50 -4.98 12.64 12.09
N ALA A 51 -3.98 12.33 11.26
CA ALA A 51 -2.63 12.85 11.36
C ALA A 51 -1.97 12.84 9.98
N THR A 52 -1.10 13.80 9.70
CA THR A 52 -0.45 13.99 8.39
C THR A 52 0.92 13.32 8.28
N VAL A 53 1.17 12.31 9.12
CA VAL A 53 2.43 11.55 9.21
C VAL A 53 2.10 10.06 9.26
N CYS A 54 2.94 9.22 8.62
CA CYS A 54 2.65 7.83 8.30
C CYS A 54 2.14 7.00 9.48
N THR A 55 2.96 6.75 10.51
CA THR A 55 2.56 5.88 11.64
C THR A 55 1.32 6.38 12.39
N PRO A 56 1.23 7.66 12.81
CA PRO A 56 -0.01 8.18 13.41
C PRO A 56 -1.26 8.04 12.54
N SER A 57 -1.12 8.29 11.23
CA SER A 57 -2.21 8.15 10.26
C SER A 57 -2.67 6.71 10.13
N ARG A 58 -1.72 5.77 9.94
CA ARG A 58 -1.97 4.34 9.79
C ARG A 58 -2.57 3.73 11.06
N CYS A 59 -2.01 4.05 12.23
CA CYS A 59 -2.59 3.60 13.51
C CYS A 59 -4.03 4.09 13.65
N SER A 60 -4.30 5.36 13.34
CA SER A 60 -5.66 5.90 13.41
C SER A 60 -6.62 5.23 12.42
N PHE A 61 -6.21 5.09 11.16
CA PHE A 61 -6.98 4.44 10.10
C PHE A 61 -7.34 2.99 10.46
N MET A 62 -6.36 2.23 10.95
CA MET A 62 -6.53 0.80 11.19
C MET A 62 -7.25 0.48 12.51
N THR A 63 -7.17 1.34 13.52
CA THR A 63 -7.86 1.15 14.81
C THR A 63 -9.22 1.83 14.88
N GLY A 64 -9.46 2.84 14.03
CA GLY A 64 -10.58 3.77 14.16
C GLY A 64 -10.43 4.79 15.29
N TRP A 65 -9.27 4.84 15.96
CA TRP A 65 -9.02 5.76 17.07
C TRP A 65 -8.39 7.06 16.59
N TYR A 66 -8.69 8.16 17.28
CA TYR A 66 -7.87 9.36 17.15
C TYR A 66 -6.45 9.10 17.72
N PRO A 67 -5.39 9.72 17.17
CA PRO A 67 -4.02 9.55 17.65
C PRO A 67 -3.81 9.78 19.15
N HIS A 68 -4.67 10.57 19.79
CA HIS A 68 -4.57 10.87 21.22
C HIS A 68 -5.07 9.76 22.15
N VAL A 69 -5.89 8.81 21.67
CA VAL A 69 -6.52 7.78 22.52
C VAL A 69 -5.45 6.88 23.15
N ARG A 70 -4.41 6.53 22.38
CA ARG A 70 -3.30 5.67 22.82
C ARG A 70 -1.91 6.27 22.65
N GLY A 71 -1.82 7.45 22.05
CA GLY A 71 -0.56 8.21 21.97
C GLY A 71 0.28 7.95 20.72
N HIS A 72 -0.26 7.30 19.68
CA HIS A 72 0.37 7.13 18.36
C HIS A 72 0.54 8.46 17.62
N ARG A 73 1.44 9.31 18.13
CA ARG A 73 1.65 10.69 17.68
C ARG A 73 3.01 10.92 17.02
N THR A 74 3.85 9.88 16.92
CA THR A 74 5.19 9.96 16.31
C THR A 74 5.42 8.74 15.41
N MET A 75 6.44 8.81 14.55
CA MET A 75 6.87 7.70 13.71
C MET A 75 7.35 6.47 14.50
N HIS A 76 7.69 6.64 15.78
CA HIS A 76 8.26 5.57 16.61
C HIS A 76 7.25 4.96 17.57
N TYR A 77 6.00 5.42 17.56
CA TYR A 77 4.96 4.97 18.47
C TYR A 77 3.86 4.23 17.71
N MET A 78 4.22 3.05 17.22
CA MET A 78 3.37 2.10 16.49
C MET A 78 2.39 1.38 17.43
N LEU A 79 1.51 0.53 16.88
CA LEU A 79 0.66 -0.35 17.68
C LEU A 79 1.50 -1.29 18.52
N ARG A 80 1.02 -1.59 19.72
CA ARG A 80 1.72 -2.45 20.69
C ARG A 80 0.94 -3.74 20.89
N ASP A 81 1.54 -4.86 20.48
CA ASP A 81 0.90 -6.16 20.64
C ASP A 81 0.73 -6.57 22.10
N ALA A 82 1.67 -6.17 22.96
CA ALA A 82 1.60 -6.38 24.41
C ALA A 82 0.33 -5.78 25.06
N ASP A 83 -0.24 -4.74 24.44
CA ASP A 83 -1.46 -4.08 24.91
C ASP A 83 -2.73 -4.60 24.23
N ASN A 84 -2.60 -5.58 23.34
CA ASN A 84 -3.70 -6.18 22.60
C ASN A 84 -4.54 -5.13 21.83
N GLU A 85 -3.87 -4.15 21.22
CA GLU A 85 -4.53 -3.07 20.49
C GLU A 85 -5.24 -3.61 19.24
N PRO A 86 -6.54 -3.32 19.05
CA PRO A 86 -7.28 -3.80 17.90
C PRO A 86 -6.83 -3.07 16.64
N ASN A 87 -6.83 -3.78 15.52
CA ASN A 87 -6.71 -3.16 14.21
C ASN A 87 -7.52 -3.96 13.18
N LEU A 88 -7.86 -3.31 12.06
CA LEU A 88 -8.70 -3.86 11.01
C LEU A 88 -8.24 -5.26 10.54
N LEU A 89 -6.94 -5.45 10.32
CA LEU A 89 -6.39 -6.73 9.85
C LEU A 89 -6.63 -7.84 10.87
N ARG A 90 -6.27 -7.58 12.13
CA ARG A 90 -6.51 -8.51 13.24
C ARG A 90 -7.99 -8.83 13.40
N VAL A 91 -8.85 -7.81 13.38
CA VAL A 91 -10.31 -7.99 13.50
C VAL A 91 -10.85 -8.87 12.37
N LEU A 92 -10.41 -8.66 11.13
CA LEU A 92 -10.80 -9.51 9.99
C LEU A 92 -10.31 -10.94 10.16
N LYS A 93 -9.04 -11.13 10.52
CA LYS A 93 -8.43 -12.43 10.78
C LYS A 93 -9.17 -13.20 11.88
N ASP A 94 -9.42 -12.56 13.02
CA ASP A 94 -10.11 -13.14 14.18
C ASP A 94 -11.58 -13.50 13.83
N ASN A 95 -12.14 -12.87 12.81
CA ASN A 95 -13.45 -13.19 12.25
C ASN A 95 -13.38 -14.15 11.05
N GLY A 96 -12.26 -14.84 10.83
CA GLY A 96 -12.14 -15.90 9.83
C GLY A 96 -12.04 -15.41 8.39
N TYR A 97 -11.49 -14.22 8.17
CA TYR A 97 -10.88 -13.87 6.89
C TYR A 97 -9.47 -14.44 6.81
N PHE A 98 -9.03 -14.83 5.61
CA PHE A 98 -7.61 -14.97 5.32
C PHE A 98 -7.06 -13.60 4.95
N VAL A 99 -6.15 -13.09 5.77
CA VAL A 99 -5.57 -11.76 5.58
C VAL A 99 -4.18 -11.89 4.99
N TRP A 100 -4.01 -11.37 3.78
CA TRP A 100 -2.73 -11.21 3.11
C TRP A 100 -2.25 -9.76 3.28
N TRP A 101 -1.03 -9.57 3.75
CA TRP A 101 -0.45 -8.25 3.95
C TRP A 101 0.85 -8.13 3.17
N GLY A 102 0.85 -7.32 2.12
CA GLY A 102 2.05 -6.87 1.41
C GLY A 102 2.19 -5.35 1.43
N GLY A 103 3.41 -4.88 1.17
CA GLY A 103 3.73 -3.46 1.09
C GLY A 103 4.24 -2.87 2.40
N LYS A 104 3.95 -1.59 2.62
CA LYS A 104 4.53 -0.82 3.72
C LYS A 104 3.85 -1.13 5.05
N ASN A 105 4.65 -1.33 6.10
CA ASN A 105 4.19 -1.52 7.47
C ASN A 105 3.81 -0.18 8.13
N ASP A 106 4.76 0.53 8.76
CA ASP A 106 4.55 1.74 9.57
C ASP A 106 3.40 1.65 10.61
N LEU A 107 2.90 0.46 10.92
CA LEU A 107 1.72 0.21 11.75
C LEU A 107 2.09 -0.55 13.03
N VAL A 108 2.89 -1.62 12.91
CA VAL A 108 3.25 -2.53 14.00
C VAL A 108 4.77 -2.58 14.16
N ALA A 109 5.25 -2.78 15.38
CA ALA A 109 6.69 -2.89 15.63
C ALA A 109 7.23 -4.17 14.97
N GLY A 110 8.31 -4.06 14.18
CA GLY A 110 8.90 -5.23 13.50
C GLY A 110 9.39 -6.33 14.44
N GLN A 111 9.64 -6.00 15.72
CA GLN A 111 10.02 -6.96 16.76
C GLN A 111 8.85 -7.82 17.24
N ASP A 112 7.61 -7.34 17.09
CA ASP A 112 6.40 -8.02 17.56
C ASP A 112 5.90 -9.06 16.53
N GLY A 113 6.42 -9.02 15.30
CA GLY A 113 5.96 -9.88 14.22
C GLY A 113 4.70 -9.37 13.53
N TYR A 114 4.08 -10.23 12.72
CA TYR A 114 2.88 -9.91 11.92
C TYR A 114 1.75 -10.93 12.11
N GLU A 115 2.04 -12.04 12.78
CA GLU A 115 1.16 -13.19 12.96
C GLU A 115 -0.12 -12.84 13.71
N ASN A 116 -0.13 -11.80 14.54
CA ASN A 116 -1.36 -11.37 15.23
C ASN A 116 -2.28 -10.54 14.32
N HIS A 117 -1.83 -10.17 13.13
CA HIS A 117 -2.52 -9.23 12.26
C HIS A 117 -2.91 -9.84 10.92
N CYS A 118 -2.08 -10.73 10.38
CA CYS A 118 -2.35 -11.37 9.09
C CYS A 118 -2.06 -12.87 9.11
N ASN A 119 -2.57 -13.58 8.11
CA ASN A 119 -2.25 -14.98 7.85
C ASN A 119 -0.95 -15.10 7.07
N LEU A 120 -0.68 -14.15 6.16
CA LEU A 120 0.54 -14.10 5.37
C LEU A 120 1.03 -12.65 5.25
N ALA A 121 2.21 -12.38 5.80
CA ALA A 121 2.94 -11.12 5.57
C ALA A 121 3.91 -11.33 4.40
N PHE A 122 3.51 -10.92 3.20
CA PHE A 122 4.27 -11.16 1.99
C PHE A 122 5.47 -10.24 1.86
N HIS A 123 6.62 -10.85 1.59
CA HIS A 123 7.87 -10.16 1.29
C HIS A 123 8.45 -10.81 0.03
N PRO A 124 8.59 -10.08 -1.08
CA PRO A 124 9.07 -10.66 -2.33
C PRO A 124 10.52 -11.13 -2.16
N SER A 125 10.77 -12.34 -2.64
CA SER A 125 12.09 -12.98 -2.69
C SER A 125 12.72 -12.84 -4.07
N ASP A 126 14.01 -13.17 -4.17
CA ASP A 126 14.70 -13.26 -5.46
C ASP A 126 14.11 -14.38 -6.34
N GLU A 127 13.60 -15.46 -5.74
CA GLU A 127 12.93 -16.55 -6.46
C GLU A 127 11.60 -16.08 -7.06
N ASP A 128 10.84 -15.24 -6.35
CA ASP A 128 9.62 -14.63 -6.90
C ASP A 128 9.95 -13.75 -8.11
N CYS A 129 11.00 -12.92 -7.99
CA CYS A 129 11.44 -12.07 -9.08
C CYS A 129 11.86 -12.90 -10.31
N GLN A 130 12.59 -14.00 -10.10
CA GLN A 130 12.96 -14.93 -11.18
C GLN A 130 11.72 -15.57 -11.83
N ARG A 131 10.73 -15.99 -11.02
CA ARG A 131 9.47 -16.55 -11.52
C ARG A 131 8.71 -15.57 -12.42
N TRP A 132 8.71 -14.28 -12.06
CA TRP A 132 8.09 -13.24 -12.87
C TRP A 132 8.94 -12.79 -14.07
N GLY A 133 10.17 -13.30 -14.20
CA GLY A 133 11.12 -12.86 -15.23
C GLY A 133 11.55 -11.40 -15.05
N MET A 134 11.50 -10.89 -13.82
CA MET A 134 11.78 -9.50 -13.48
C MET A 134 13.06 -9.36 -12.66
N THR A 135 13.77 -8.24 -12.84
CA THR A 135 14.93 -7.89 -12.01
C THR A 135 14.66 -6.54 -11.35
N PRO A 136 14.60 -6.46 -10.01
CA PRO A 136 14.38 -5.19 -9.31
C PRO A 136 15.42 -4.13 -9.68
N ALA A 137 14.94 -2.95 -10.04
CA ALA A 137 15.79 -1.80 -10.26
C ALA A 137 16.48 -1.39 -8.94
N THR A 138 17.79 -1.20 -8.97
CA THR A 138 18.57 -0.80 -7.79
C THR A 138 18.25 0.64 -7.37
N GLY A 139 18.18 0.90 -6.06
CA GLY A 139 18.08 2.25 -5.50
C GLY A 139 16.77 2.97 -5.81
N SER A 140 15.64 2.25 -5.76
CA SER A 140 14.28 2.78 -5.93
C SER A 140 13.79 3.60 -4.73
N HIS A 141 14.32 3.35 -3.53
CA HIS A 141 13.89 3.97 -2.27
C HIS A 141 15.08 4.42 -1.42
N GLY A 142 15.56 5.64 -1.66
CA GLY A 142 16.73 6.19 -0.96
C GLY A 142 18.06 5.55 -1.40
N GLY A 143 19.14 6.33 -1.35
CA GLY A 143 20.46 5.92 -1.84
C GLY A 143 21.02 6.90 -2.86
N ASP A 144 21.62 6.38 -3.93
CA ASP A 144 22.22 7.19 -4.99
C ASP A 144 21.15 8.01 -5.73
N LEU A 145 21.22 9.34 -5.60
CA LEU A 145 20.34 10.30 -6.25
C LEU A 145 20.88 10.79 -7.61
N GLY A 146 21.97 10.22 -8.12
CA GLY A 146 22.57 10.58 -9.40
C GLY A 146 21.59 10.48 -10.58
N TRP A 147 20.56 9.63 -10.47
CA TRP A 147 19.49 9.51 -11.47
C TRP A 147 18.67 10.80 -11.68
N ARG A 148 18.66 11.71 -10.69
CA ARG A 148 17.98 13.02 -10.79
C ARG A 148 18.64 13.94 -11.81
N GLY A 149 19.92 13.72 -12.12
CA GLY A 149 20.65 14.53 -13.08
C GLY A 149 20.87 15.98 -12.62
N PRO A 150 21.17 16.90 -13.55
CA PRO A 150 21.47 18.30 -13.25
C PRO A 150 20.20 19.11 -12.91
N PRO A 151 20.31 20.29 -12.26
CA PRO A 151 19.19 21.15 -11.85
C PRO A 151 18.17 21.53 -12.93
N ASP A 152 18.61 21.57 -14.18
CA ASP A 152 17.81 21.89 -15.36
C ASP A 152 17.20 20.65 -16.04
N GLY A 153 17.49 19.44 -15.54
CA GLY A 153 16.96 18.18 -16.06
C GLY A 153 15.57 17.84 -15.53
N ASP A 154 14.80 17.13 -16.36
CA ASP A 154 13.40 16.75 -16.07
C ASP A 154 13.22 15.97 -14.75
N ASN A 155 14.26 15.23 -14.32
CA ASN A 155 14.22 14.38 -13.14
C ASN A 155 14.68 15.08 -11.85
N PHE A 156 15.19 16.32 -11.92
CA PHE A 156 15.86 16.95 -10.78
C PHE A 156 14.95 17.10 -9.55
N PHE A 157 13.73 17.57 -9.80
CA PHE A 157 12.69 17.71 -8.77
C PHE A 157 11.79 16.47 -8.68
N SER A 158 12.06 15.41 -9.44
CA SER A 158 11.28 14.19 -9.35
C SER A 158 11.56 13.49 -8.02
N PHE A 159 10.48 13.07 -7.36
CA PHE A 159 10.53 12.17 -6.21
C PHE A 159 10.36 10.71 -6.60
N PHE A 160 10.06 10.45 -7.89
CA PHE A 160 9.90 9.11 -8.43
C PHE A 160 11.05 8.77 -9.37
N LYS A 161 11.67 7.63 -9.12
CA LYS A 161 12.66 7.02 -10.00
C LYS A 161 11.93 6.10 -10.96
N GLY A 162 12.10 6.33 -12.25
CA GLY A 162 11.40 5.62 -13.31
C GLY A 162 11.02 6.60 -14.41
N ARG A 163 11.22 6.22 -15.67
CA ARG A 163 10.67 7.00 -16.79
C ARG A 163 9.18 6.69 -16.87
N LEU A 164 8.36 7.72 -17.02
CA LEU A 164 7.00 7.55 -17.53
C LEU A 164 7.10 6.80 -18.86
N ASP A 165 6.22 5.82 -19.03
CA ASP A 165 6.14 4.87 -20.13
C ASP A 165 6.58 5.49 -21.47
N SER A 166 7.76 5.08 -21.96
CA SER A 166 8.33 5.56 -23.22
C SER A 166 7.74 4.85 -24.44
N GLY A 167 6.61 4.14 -24.30
CA GLY A 167 6.02 3.34 -25.37
C GLY A 167 6.78 2.04 -25.63
N SER A 168 7.52 1.57 -24.63
CA SER A 168 8.18 0.26 -24.61
C SER A 168 7.58 -0.57 -23.48
N ASP A 169 7.34 -1.86 -23.70
CA ASP A 169 6.79 -2.80 -22.69
C ASP A 169 7.67 -2.98 -21.42
N ALA A 170 8.77 -2.24 -21.28
CA ALA A 170 9.68 -2.31 -20.15
C ALA A 170 9.11 -1.55 -18.94
N VAL A 171 8.52 -2.30 -18.00
CA VAL A 171 8.08 -1.78 -16.70
C VAL A 171 9.29 -1.45 -15.82
N TYR A 172 9.28 -0.29 -15.16
CA TYR A 172 10.21 0.00 -14.08
C TYR A 172 9.86 -0.88 -12.87
N PHE A 173 10.45 -2.07 -12.79
CA PHE A 173 10.14 -3.04 -11.75
C PHE A 173 10.92 -2.73 -10.46
N ASP A 174 10.19 -2.42 -9.39
CA ASP A 174 10.73 -2.19 -8.06
C ASP A 174 10.01 -3.04 -7.00
N ARG A 175 10.23 -2.73 -5.71
CA ARG A 175 9.57 -3.47 -4.64
C ARG A 175 8.06 -3.25 -4.62
N ASP A 176 7.56 -2.09 -5.03
CA ASP A 176 6.11 -1.84 -5.04
C ASP A 176 5.46 -2.71 -6.11
N TRP A 177 6.05 -2.79 -7.31
CA TRP A 177 5.62 -3.75 -8.33
C TRP A 177 5.69 -5.19 -7.83
N ALA A 178 6.78 -5.59 -7.19
CA ALA A 178 6.91 -6.94 -6.64
C ALA A 178 5.78 -7.30 -5.65
N MET A 179 5.30 -6.33 -4.86
CA MET A 179 4.14 -6.54 -3.97
C MET A 179 2.84 -6.74 -4.76
N ILE A 180 2.64 -6.00 -5.86
CA ILE A 180 1.47 -6.17 -6.73
C ILE A 180 1.47 -7.57 -7.36
N TYR A 181 2.60 -8.01 -7.92
CA TYR A 181 2.70 -9.35 -8.50
C TYR A 181 2.47 -10.45 -7.44
N GLY A 182 3.01 -10.28 -6.23
CA GLY A 182 2.74 -11.20 -5.12
C GLY A 182 1.26 -11.27 -4.73
N ALA A 183 0.55 -10.14 -4.74
CA ALA A 183 -0.89 -10.12 -4.51
C ALA A 183 -1.67 -10.83 -5.62
N LEU A 184 -1.29 -10.61 -6.90
CA LEU A 184 -1.92 -11.27 -8.05
C LEU A 184 -1.69 -12.78 -8.01
N ASP A 185 -0.45 -13.24 -7.81
CA ASP A 185 -0.12 -14.67 -7.67
C ASP A 185 -0.96 -15.30 -6.55
N PHE A 186 -1.09 -14.62 -5.41
CA PHE A 186 -1.88 -15.10 -4.30
C PHE A 186 -3.37 -15.17 -4.64
N ILE A 187 -3.95 -14.11 -5.20
CA ILE A 187 -5.38 -14.06 -5.58
C ILE A 187 -5.72 -15.15 -6.60
N ASP A 188 -4.87 -15.35 -7.61
CA ASP A 188 -5.09 -16.32 -8.67
C ASP A 188 -4.92 -17.77 -8.21
N SER A 189 -4.05 -18.01 -7.21
CA SER A 189 -3.78 -19.35 -6.68
C SER A 189 -4.61 -19.71 -5.44
N TYR A 190 -5.33 -18.76 -4.84
CA TYR A 190 -6.07 -19.00 -3.61
C TYR A 190 -7.26 -19.94 -3.82
N ASP A 191 -7.21 -21.11 -3.19
CA ASP A 191 -8.22 -22.18 -3.26
C ASP A 191 -8.98 -22.39 -1.93
N GLY A 192 -8.77 -21.51 -0.94
CA GLY A 192 -9.37 -21.62 0.39
C GLY A 192 -10.83 -21.15 0.45
N ASP A 193 -11.58 -21.67 1.42
CA ASP A 193 -12.99 -21.31 1.66
C ASP A 193 -13.18 -19.96 2.39
N ALA A 194 -12.14 -19.46 3.07
CA ALA A 194 -12.23 -18.21 3.82
C ALA A 194 -12.26 -17.00 2.87
N PRO A 195 -13.05 -15.95 3.16
CA PRO A 195 -12.98 -14.70 2.41
C PRO A 195 -11.60 -14.06 2.61
N LEU A 196 -11.15 -13.32 1.59
CA LEU A 196 -9.83 -12.69 1.55
C LEU A 196 -9.90 -11.25 2.04
N CYS A 197 -8.83 -10.79 2.69
CA CYS A 197 -8.49 -9.38 2.84
C CYS A 197 -7.04 -9.17 2.41
#